data_AF-A0A355F922-F1
#
_entry.id   AF-A0A355F922-F1
#
_cell.length_a   1.000
_cell.length_b   1.000
_cell.length_c   1.000
_cell.angle_alpha   90.00
_cell.angle_beta   90.00
_cell.angle_gamma   90.00
#
_symmetry.space_group_name_H-M   'P 1'
#
loop_
_entity.id
_entity.type
_entity.pdbx_description
1 polymer ?
#
loop_
_entity_poly.entity_id
_entity_poly.type
_entity_poly.pdbx_seq_one_letter_code
_entity_poly.pdbx_strand_id
1 'polypeptide(L)'
;VRRRAQAGVFRSPAEVGEAELLEAMRSHQWEVKAAAAQLGISRPALYLLLEKFPGIRKAVDLSPAEILAARERCNGDLDAMVTHLEVSKRGLLQRMSQLGL
;
A
#
# COMPACT_ATOMS: atom_id res chain seq x y z
N VAL A 1 26.14 0.27 -0.25
CA VAL A 1 25.94 0.27 1.23
C VAL A 1 24.46 0.51 1.53
N ARG A 2 23.68 -0.52 1.88
CA ARG A 2 22.30 -0.31 2.35
C ARG A 2 22.38 0.20 3.79
N ARG A 3 22.16 1.50 3.99
CA ARG A 3 22.11 2.14 5.30
C ARG A 3 20.99 1.44 6.10
N ARG A 4 21.35 0.56 7.03
CA ARG A 4 20.43 -0.02 8.02
C ARG A 4 19.95 1.18 8.83
N ALA A 5 18.70 1.61 8.60
CA ALA A 5 18.11 2.68 9.39
C ALA A 5 18.27 2.31 10.87
N GLN A 6 18.74 3.27 11.66
CA GLN A 6 18.94 3.13 13.10
C GLN A 6 17.72 2.41 13.69
N ALA A 7 17.97 1.40 14.52
CA ALA A 7 16.94 0.75 15.31
C ALA A 7 16.46 1.75 16.37
N GLY A 8 15.72 2.78 15.93
CA GLY A 8 14.75 3.44 16.79
C GLY A 8 13.80 2.38 17.31
N VAL A 9 13.38 2.51 18.55
CA VAL A 9 12.48 1.57 19.21
C VAL A 9 11.18 1.49 18.39
N PHE A 10 11.08 0.50 17.51
CA PHE A 10 9.85 0.22 16.79
C PHE A 10 8.82 -0.28 17.81
N ARG A 11 7.59 0.23 17.76
CA ARG A 11 6.50 -0.30 18.59
C ARG A 11 6.15 -1.72 18.14
N SER A 12 5.45 -2.47 18.99
CA SER A 12 5.05 -3.82 18.62
C SER A 12 4.00 -3.78 17.51
N PRO A 13 4.18 -4.53 16.40
CA PRO A 13 3.16 -4.62 15.35
C PRO A 13 1.84 -5.20 15.86
N ALA A 14 1.86 -5.99 16.92
CA ALA A 14 0.66 -6.55 17.54
C ALA A 14 -0.26 -5.48 18.13
N GLU A 15 0.26 -4.30 18.43
CA GLU A 15 -0.49 -3.15 18.96
C GLU A 15 -1.13 -2.31 17.84
N VAL A 16 -0.82 -2.59 16.57
CA VAL A 16 -1.40 -1.88 15.42
C VAL A 16 -2.70 -2.59 15.00
N GLY A 17 -3.81 -1.86 15.11
CA GLY A 17 -5.12 -2.34 14.67
C GLY A 17 -5.33 -2.21 13.16
N GLU A 18 -6.35 -2.91 12.63
CA GLU A 18 -6.72 -2.83 11.21
C GLU A 18 -7.09 -1.42 10.77
N ALA A 19 -7.93 -0.73 11.57
CA ALA A 19 -8.36 0.64 11.28
C ALA A 19 -7.18 1.63 11.27
N GLU A 20 -6.26 1.50 12.24
CA GLU A 20 -5.05 2.33 12.33
C GLU A 20 -4.13 2.10 11.12
N LEU A 21 -3.95 0.84 10.72
CA LEU A 21 -3.18 0.50 9.53
C LEU A 21 -3.82 1.06 8.26
N LEU A 22 -5.14 0.92 8.11
CA LEU A 22 -5.88 1.46 6.97
C LEU A 22 -5.75 2.98 6.88
N GLU A 23 -5.89 3.69 7.99
CA GLU A 23 -5.74 5.14 8.04
C GLU A 23 -4.33 5.58 7.64
N ALA A 24 -3.30 4.92 8.16
CA ALA A 24 -1.91 5.21 7.80
C ALA A 24 -1.63 4.93 6.32
N MET A 25 -2.16 3.84 5.77
CA MET A 25 -2.02 3.52 4.35
C MET A 25 -2.71 4.58 3.48
N ARG A 26 -3.94 4.98 3.80
CA ARG A 26 -4.66 6.03 3.07
C ARG A 26 -3.93 7.37 3.12
N SER A 27 -3.47 7.78 4.32
CA SER A 27 -2.75 9.04 4.54
C SER A 27 -1.45 9.13 3.74
N HIS A 28 -0.87 7.98 3.39
CA HIS A 28 0.38 7.89 2.66
C HIS A 28 0.23 7.32 1.25
N GLN A 29 -0.95 7.41 0.63
CA GLN A 29 -1.17 6.95 -0.76
C GLN A 29 -0.72 5.49 -0.95
N TRP A 30 -0.97 4.69 0.08
CA TRP A 30 -0.64 3.27 0.14
C TRP A 30 0.87 2.95 0.04
N GLU A 31 1.75 3.93 0.28
CA GLU A 31 3.20 3.72 0.33
C GLU A 31 3.64 3.08 1.66
N VAL A 32 3.94 1.79 1.59
CA VAL A 32 4.35 0.95 2.73
C VAL A 32 5.48 1.57 3.57
N LYS A 33 6.47 2.19 2.92
CA LYS A 33 7.60 2.79 3.66
C LYS A 33 7.14 3.97 4.53
N ALA A 34 6.29 4.83 3.99
CA ALA A 34 5.80 6.01 4.68
C ALA A 34 4.81 5.64 5.78
N ALA A 35 3.86 4.75 5.49
CA ALA A 35 2.93 4.22 6.49
C ALA A 35 3.65 3.50 7.65
N ALA A 36 4.67 2.69 7.36
CA ALA A 36 5.45 2.03 8.42
C ALA A 36 6.19 3.06 9.31
N ALA A 37 6.70 4.14 8.70
CA ALA A 37 7.36 5.21 9.44
C ALA A 37 6.37 5.98 10.34
N GLN A 38 5.17 6.31 9.83
CA GLN A 38 4.10 6.94 10.62
C GLN A 38 3.68 6.07 11.80
N LEU A 39 3.48 4.77 11.56
CA LEU A 39 3.07 3.81 12.58
C LEU A 39 4.21 3.46 13.56
N GLY A 40 5.44 3.91 13.32
CA GLY A 40 6.58 3.56 14.16
C GLY A 40 6.90 2.07 14.17
N ILE A 41 6.65 1.36 13.05
CA ILE A 41 6.95 -0.07 12.89
C ILE A 41 7.94 -0.31 11.75
N SER A 42 8.54 -1.50 11.73
CA SER A 42 9.40 -1.90 10.62
C SER A 42 8.59 -2.17 9.34
N ARG A 43 9.22 -2.03 8.16
CA ARG A 43 8.57 -2.39 6.88
C ARG A 43 8.17 -3.87 6.79
N PRO A 44 9.01 -4.85 7.21
CA PRO A 44 8.58 -6.25 7.24
C PRO A 44 7.36 -6.46 8.14
N ALA A 45 7.29 -5.79 9.29
CA ALA A 45 6.12 -5.85 10.15
C ALA A 45 4.85 -5.33 9.49
N LEU A 46 4.93 -4.23 8.73
CA LEU A 46 3.77 -3.72 7.99
C LEU A 46 3.25 -4.77 6.99
N TYR A 47 4.13 -5.45 6.25
CA TYR A 47 3.71 -6.52 5.34
C TYR A 47 3.00 -7.68 6.07
N LEU A 48 3.50 -8.08 7.25
CA LEU A 48 2.83 -9.10 8.08
C LEU A 48 1.43 -8.66 8.52
N LEU A 49 1.24 -7.37 8.83
CA LEU A 49 -0.08 -6.84 9.16
C LEU A 49 -1.01 -6.80 7.94
N LEU A 50 -0.50 -6.46 6.75
CA LEU A 50 -1.27 -6.54 5.50
C LEU A 50 -1.71 -7.99 5.18
N GLU A 51 -0.93 -8.99 5.56
CA GLU A 51 -1.32 -10.40 5.43
C GLU A 51 -2.34 -10.82 6.49
N LYS A 52 -2.23 -10.28 7.70
CA LYS A 52 -3.15 -10.55 8.81
C LYS A 52 -4.54 -9.95 8.59
N PHE A 53 -4.63 -8.78 7.94
CA PHE A 53 -5.87 -8.05 7.72
C PHE A 53 -6.30 -8.14 6.24
N PRO A 54 -7.10 -9.17 5.87
CA PRO A 54 -7.49 -9.41 4.48
C PRO A 54 -8.43 -8.34 3.91
N GLY A 55 -8.95 -7.43 4.75
CA GLY A 55 -9.68 -6.24 4.30
C GLY A 55 -8.81 -5.27 3.50
N ILE A 56 -7.48 -5.42 3.53
CA ILE A 56 -6.56 -4.58 2.77
C ILE A 56 -6.22 -5.23 1.42
N ARG A 57 -6.74 -4.63 0.36
CA ARG A 57 -6.57 -5.12 -1.01
C ARG A 57 -5.12 -5.01 -1.49
N LYS A 58 -4.65 -6.00 -2.26
CA LYS A 58 -3.33 -5.96 -2.91
C LYS A 58 -3.48 -5.66 -4.39
N ALA A 59 -2.50 -4.97 -4.98
CA ALA A 59 -2.52 -4.64 -6.40
C ALA A 59 -2.53 -5.90 -7.31
N VAL A 60 -1.95 -7.01 -6.85
CA VAL A 60 -1.97 -8.28 -7.60
C VAL A 60 -3.38 -8.84 -7.79
N ASP A 61 -4.31 -8.47 -6.91
CA ASP A 61 -5.72 -8.90 -6.95
C ASP A 61 -6.59 -8.02 -7.86
N LEU A 62 -6.01 -7.01 -8.51
CA LEU A 62 -6.72 -6.19 -9.49
C LEU A 62 -6.82 -6.92 -10.84
N SER A 63 -8.01 -6.94 -11.41
CA SER A 63 -8.22 -7.38 -12.79
C SER A 63 -7.93 -6.26 -13.81
N PRO A 64 -7.68 -6.58 -15.10
CA PRO A 64 -7.56 -5.57 -16.14
C PRO A 64 -8.77 -4.63 -16.23
N ALA A 65 -9.98 -5.20 -16.11
CA ALA A 65 -11.22 -4.45 -16.22
C ALA A 65 -11.35 -3.38 -15.13
N GLU A 66 -10.97 -3.72 -13.88
CA GLU A 66 -10.99 -2.75 -12.77
C GLU A 66 -9.98 -1.62 -12.96
N ILE A 67 -8.78 -1.94 -13.46
CA ILE A 67 -7.74 -0.94 -13.73
C ILE A 67 -8.19 -0.01 -14.86
N LEU A 68 -8.77 -0.54 -15.93
CA LEU A 68 -9.28 0.26 -17.04
C LEU A 68 -10.43 1.17 -16.60
N ALA A 69 -11.41 0.64 -15.86
CA ALA A 69 -12.52 1.42 -15.32
C ALA A 69 -12.02 2.54 -14.38
N ALA A 70 -11.03 2.26 -13.53
CA ALA A 70 -10.40 3.27 -12.70
C ALA A 70 -9.67 4.33 -13.52
N ARG A 71 -8.97 3.92 -14.59
CA ARG A 71 -8.26 4.83 -15.49
C ARG A 71 -9.23 5.79 -16.18
N GLU A 72 -10.35 5.29 -16.69
CA GLU A 72 -11.41 6.13 -17.27
C GLU A 72 -12.00 7.09 -16.24
N ARG A 73 -12.36 6.58 -15.06
CA ARG A 73 -12.96 7.39 -13.99
C ARG A 73 -12.03 8.49 -13.46
N CYS A 74 -10.72 8.22 -13.44
CA CYS A 74 -9.71 9.15 -12.95
C CYS A 74 -9.04 9.95 -14.08
N ASN A 75 -9.53 9.88 -15.33
CA ASN A 75 -8.92 10.52 -16.50
C ASN A 75 -7.41 10.20 -16.66
N GLY A 76 -7.00 8.99 -16.29
CA GLY A 76 -5.61 8.54 -16.33
C GLY A 76 -4.70 9.08 -15.23
N ASP A 77 -5.21 9.83 -14.26
CA ASP A 77 -4.44 10.29 -13.11
C ASP A 77 -4.11 9.10 -12.19
N LEU A 78 -2.83 8.73 -12.16
CA LEU A 78 -2.34 7.60 -11.36
C LEU A 78 -2.51 7.79 -9.85
N ASP A 79 -2.37 9.01 -9.33
CA ASP A 79 -2.48 9.28 -7.89
C ASP A 79 -3.96 9.23 -7.46
N ALA A 80 -4.87 9.70 -8.33
CA ALA A 80 -6.30 9.50 -8.15
C ALA A 80 -6.69 8.01 -8.24
N MET A 81 -6.11 7.25 -9.19
CA MET A 81 -6.32 5.80 -9.30
C MET A 81 -5.84 5.04 -8.06
N VAL A 82 -4.68 5.41 -7.51
CA VAL A 82 -4.14 4.84 -6.26
C VAL A 82 -5.09 5.02 -5.09
N THR A 83 -5.66 6.22 -4.98
CA THR A 83 -6.66 6.53 -3.95
C THR A 83 -7.95 5.76 -4.17
N HIS A 84 -8.42 5.68 -5.42
CA HIS A 84 -9.66 4.99 -5.78
C HIS A 84 -9.58 3.47 -5.62
N LEU A 85 -8.45 2.86 -6.01
CA LEU A 85 -8.24 1.42 -5.99
C LEU A 85 -7.67 0.90 -4.67
N GLU A 86 -7.31 1.81 -3.76
CA GLU A 86 -6.76 1.49 -2.44
C GLU A 86 -5.49 0.61 -2.51
N VAL A 87 -4.57 0.93 -3.44
CA VAL A 87 -3.31 0.20 -3.64
C VAL A 87 -2.14 1.14 -3.90
N SER A 88 -0.91 0.71 -3.56
CA SER A 88 0.30 1.52 -3.81
C SER A 88 0.50 1.83 -5.30
N LYS A 89 1.01 3.03 -5.61
CA LYS A 89 1.36 3.46 -6.98
C LYS A 89 2.30 2.49 -7.67
N ARG A 90 3.34 2.05 -6.95
CA ARG A 90 4.29 1.05 -7.45
C ARG A 90 3.60 -0.29 -7.76
N GLY A 91 2.72 -0.76 -6.88
CA GLY A 91 1.97 -2.00 -7.07
C GLY A 91 1.04 -1.92 -8.28
N LEU A 92 0.34 -0.80 -8.44
CA LEU A 92 -0.54 -0.54 -9.59
C LEU A 92 0.24 -0.59 -10.91
N LEU A 93 1.36 0.15 -11.00
CA LEU A 93 2.23 0.14 -12.19
C LEU A 93 2.78 -1.25 -12.51
N GLN A 94 3.22 -1.99 -11.49
CA GLN A 94 3.69 -3.36 -11.68
C GLN A 94 2.58 -4.27 -12.19
N ARG A 95 1.36 -4.12 -11.65
CA ARG A 95 0.21 -4.91 -12.08
C ARG A 95 -0.19 -4.58 -13.52
N MET A 96 -0.23 -3.30 -13.90
CA MET A 96 -0.48 -2.86 -15.27
C MET A 96 0.52 -3.49 -16.24
N SER A 97 1.82 -3.43 -15.91
CA SER A 97 2.87 -4.06 -16.71
C SER A 97 2.70 -5.58 -16.84
N GLN A 98 2.31 -6.29 -15.77
CA GLN A 98 2.04 -7.73 -15.81
C GLN A 98 0.84 -8.09 -16.69
N LEU A 99 -0.13 -7.19 -16.81
CA LEU A 99 -1.36 -7.37 -17.58
C LEU A 99 -1.27 -6.81 -19.01
N GLY A 100 -0.16 -6.15 -19.37
CA GLY A 100 0.03 -5.54 -20.69
C GLY A 100 -0.80 -4.26 -20.91
N LEU A 101 -1.06 -3.48 -19.86
CA LEU A 101 -1.84 -2.22 -19.88
C LEU A 101 -0.97 -0.95 -19.89
#